data_AF-A0AAE0WMM6-F1
#
_entry.id   AF-A0AAE0WMM6-F1
#
_cell.length_a   1.000
_cell.length_b   1.000
_cell.length_c   1.000
_cell.angle_alpha   90.00
_cell.angle_beta   90.00
_cell.angle_gamma   90.00
#
_symmetry.space_group_name_H-M   'P 1'
#
loop_
_entity.id
_entity.type
_entity.pdbx_description
1 polymer ?
#
loop_
_entity_poly.entity_id
_entity_poly.type
_entity_poly.pdbx_seq_one_letter_code
_entity_poly.pdbx_strand_id
1 'polypeptide(L)'
;MADKIQTDNTHDMFQAQSTIGQPTPATSIGLQRLAWHTLHLCNVLLSQLGAYLSLEALHRDTCVDGLVVPIPHLPLLAAQAEMMGDVMRNLNAAADTLVRLPSHQEMKMQGTYRSLLHTAEAMGMANGLVNNGIKSKEDFEALRSAYDEMLMLCYGDAAKGIQGWKEMWNLLFE
;
A
#
# COMPACT_ATOMS: atom_id res chain seq x y z
N MET A 1 63.17 33.27 32.87
CA MET A 1 62.44 33.76 31.68
C MET A 1 62.35 32.61 30.70
N ALA A 2 61.12 32.14 30.42
CA ALA A 2 60.66 31.21 29.36
C ALA A 2 61.38 29.84 29.25
N ASP A 3 60.77 28.68 29.04
CA ASP A 3 59.40 28.17 28.97
C ASP A 3 59.52 26.69 29.35
N LYS A 4 58.66 26.18 30.24
CA LYS A 4 58.48 24.74 30.43
C LYS A 4 57.13 24.38 29.87
N ILE A 5 57.15 23.67 28.75
CA ILE A 5 56.00 23.08 28.08
C ILE A 5 55.39 22.06 29.05
N GLN A 6 54.19 22.38 29.53
CA GLN A 6 53.35 21.48 30.28
C GLN A 6 52.50 20.72 29.26
N THR A 7 52.89 19.48 28.98
CA THR A 7 52.07 18.53 28.21
C THR A 7 50.96 18.03 29.12
N ASP A 8 49.78 18.64 29.02
CA ASP A 8 48.56 18.11 29.63
C ASP A 8 48.09 16.90 28.83
N ASN A 9 48.09 15.76 29.53
CA ASN A 9 47.30 14.60 29.20
C ASN A 9 45.83 14.95 29.35
N THR A 10 45.09 15.02 28.25
CA THR A 10 43.72 14.52 28.21
C THR A 10 43.48 13.88 26.86
N HIS A 11 43.54 12.55 26.87
CA HIS A 11 42.78 11.69 25.98
C HIS A 11 41.29 12.03 26.17
N ASP A 12 40.82 13.10 25.55
CA ASP A 12 39.39 13.29 25.34
C ASP A 12 38.98 12.37 24.20
N MET A 13 38.69 11.14 24.61
CA MET A 13 37.86 10.22 23.87
C MET A 13 36.61 10.98 23.43
N PHE A 14 36.47 11.16 22.11
CA PHE A 14 35.18 11.39 21.46
C PHE A 14 34.27 10.19 21.77
N GLN A 15 33.67 10.17 22.96
CA GLN A 15 32.40 9.51 23.18
C GLN A 15 31.34 10.52 22.79
N ALA A 16 31.02 10.55 21.49
CA ALA A 16 29.67 10.88 21.09
C ALA A 16 28.78 9.86 21.79
N GLN A 17 28.22 10.24 22.94
CA GLN A 17 27.05 9.57 23.48
C GLN A 17 25.97 9.76 22.43
N SER A 18 25.90 8.82 21.50
CA SER A 18 24.67 8.50 20.79
C SER A 18 23.70 8.11 21.89
N THR A 19 22.95 9.09 22.38
CA THR A 19 21.64 8.84 22.94
C THR A 19 20.86 8.22 21.79
N ILE A 20 20.99 6.90 21.66
CA ILE A 20 19.97 6.05 21.07
C ILE A 20 18.73 6.44 21.86
N GLY A 21 17.95 7.37 21.31
CA GLY A 21 16.64 7.67 21.84
C GLY A 21 15.97 6.32 21.95
N GLN A 22 15.68 5.90 23.19
CA GLN A 22 14.78 4.78 23.40
C GLN A 22 13.61 5.02 22.46
N PRO A 23 13.18 4.03 21.66
CA PRO A 23 12.01 4.20 20.81
C PRO A 23 10.92 4.71 21.73
N THR A 24 10.54 5.97 21.53
CA THR A 24 9.46 6.59 22.29
C THR A 24 8.29 5.64 22.05
N PRO A 25 7.64 5.10 23.09
CA PRO A 25 6.56 4.14 22.89
C PRO A 25 5.61 4.81 21.91
N ALA A 26 5.45 4.19 20.73
CA ALA A 26 4.73 4.78 19.63
C ALA A 26 3.40 5.26 20.19
N THR A 27 3.18 6.58 20.19
CA THR A 27 1.87 7.18 20.47
C THR A 27 0.87 6.32 19.72
N SER A 28 -0.01 5.60 20.44
CA SER A 28 -0.85 4.59 19.80
C SER A 28 -1.57 5.26 18.64
N ILE A 29 -1.22 4.89 17.40
CA ILE A 29 -1.83 5.52 16.23
C ILE A 29 -3.32 5.26 16.37
N GLY A 30 -4.10 6.34 16.48
CA GLY A 30 -5.54 6.24 16.66
C GLY A 30 -6.19 5.54 15.46
N LEU A 31 -7.30 4.86 15.71
CA LEU A 31 -8.11 4.16 14.71
C LEU A 31 -8.31 4.99 13.43
N GLN A 32 -8.65 6.28 13.58
CA GLN A 32 -8.91 7.16 12.45
C GLN A 32 -7.70 7.30 11.52
N ARG A 33 -6.50 7.44 12.07
CA ARG A 33 -5.27 7.54 11.27
C ARG A 33 -4.94 6.22 10.57
N LEU A 34 -5.12 5.08 11.23
CA LEU A 34 -4.91 3.77 10.59
C LEU A 34 -5.93 3.50 9.48
N ALA A 35 -7.21 3.84 9.69
CA ALA A 35 -8.24 3.74 8.67
C ALA A 35 -7.94 4.67 7.49
N TRP A 36 -7.50 5.90 7.75
CA TRP A 36 -7.06 6.85 6.73
C TRP A 36 -5.89 6.32 5.89
N HIS A 37 -4.88 5.73 6.54
CA HIS A 37 -3.74 5.12 5.84
C HIS A 37 -4.18 3.93 4.99
N THR A 38 -5.01 3.04 5.55
CA THR A 38 -5.54 1.88 4.82
C THR A 38 -6.30 2.32 3.58
N LEU A 39 -7.16 3.34 3.71
CA LEU A 39 -7.93 3.91 2.61
C LEU A 39 -7.00 4.50 1.53
N HIS A 40 -6.04 5.35 1.89
CA HIS A 40 -5.08 5.90 0.94
C HIS A 40 -4.29 4.82 0.20
N LEU A 41 -3.80 3.82 0.93
CA LEU A 41 -2.98 2.76 0.35
C LEU A 41 -3.81 1.89 -0.61
N CYS A 42 -5.07 1.60 -0.27
CA CYS A 42 -6.01 0.94 -1.20
C CYS A 42 -6.22 1.77 -2.48
N ASN A 43 -6.39 3.09 -2.36
CA ASN A 43 -6.52 3.99 -3.53
C ASN A 43 -5.27 3.97 -4.42
N VAL A 44 -4.08 4.07 -3.83
CA VAL A 44 -2.82 4.04 -4.56
C VAL A 44 -2.65 2.70 -5.28
N LEU A 45 -2.89 1.58 -4.58
CA LEU A 45 -2.78 0.25 -5.16
C LEU A 45 -3.80 0.00 -6.26
N LEU A 46 -5.04 0.50 -6.13
CA LEU A 46 -6.03 0.42 -7.22
C LEU A 46 -5.55 1.17 -8.46
N SER A 47 -4.98 2.36 -8.29
CA SER A 47 -4.42 3.11 -9.41
C SER A 47 -3.26 2.37 -10.08
N GLN A 48 -2.36 1.78 -9.28
CA GLN A 48 -1.21 1.02 -9.79
C GLN A 48 -1.65 -0.27 -10.50
N LEU A 49 -2.62 -0.99 -9.93
CA LEU A 49 -3.19 -2.19 -10.55
C LEU A 49 -3.87 -1.87 -11.89
N GLY A 50 -4.63 -0.78 -11.97
CA GLY A 50 -5.23 -0.32 -13.23
C GLY A 50 -4.17 0.01 -14.29
N ALA A 51 -3.08 0.66 -13.89
CA ALA A 51 -1.94 0.92 -14.79
C ALA A 51 -1.26 -0.37 -15.24
N TYR A 52 -1.02 -1.31 -14.32
CA TYR A 52 -0.45 -2.62 -14.61
C TYR A 52 -1.32 -3.41 -15.61
N LEU A 53 -2.63 -3.51 -15.36
CA LEU A 53 -3.58 -4.19 -16.26
C LEU A 53 -3.60 -3.56 -17.65
N SER A 54 -3.49 -2.24 -17.74
CA SER A 54 -3.42 -1.53 -19.02
C SER A 54 -2.16 -1.88 -19.80
N LEU A 55 -1.01 -1.95 -19.13
CA LEU A 55 0.25 -2.35 -19.75
C LEU A 55 0.27 -3.84 -20.12
N GLU A 56 -0.39 -4.69 -19.35
CA GLU A 56 -0.52 -6.12 -19.66
C GLU A 56 -1.41 -6.36 -20.89
N ALA A 57 -2.53 -5.64 -21.00
CA ALA A 57 -3.35 -5.64 -22.21
C ALA A 57 -2.50 -5.24 -23.43
N LEU A 58 -1.77 -4.13 -23.32
CA LEU A 58 -0.90 -3.65 -24.39
C LEU A 58 0.19 -4.67 -24.76
N HIS A 59 0.75 -5.37 -23.78
CA HIS A 59 1.73 -6.42 -24.01
C HIS A 59 1.16 -7.57 -24.82
N ARG A 60 -0.05 -8.00 -24.48
CA ARG A 60 -0.75 -9.08 -25.19
C ARG A 60 -1.09 -8.67 -26.61
N ASP A 61 -1.60 -7.46 -26.81
CA ASP A 61 -1.90 -6.92 -28.14
C ASP A 61 -0.62 -6.84 -29.02
N THR A 62 0.52 -6.51 -28.41
CA THR A 62 1.82 -6.51 -29.11
C THR A 62 2.26 -7.93 -29.50
N CYS A 63 2.13 -8.90 -28.58
CA CYS A 63 2.60 -10.27 -28.78
C CYS A 63 1.68 -11.11 -29.68
N VAL A 64 0.38 -10.91 -29.60
CA VAL A 64 -0.65 -11.74 -30.27
C VAL A 64 -1.10 -11.08 -31.56
N ASP A 65 -1.44 -9.79 -31.52
CA ASP A 65 -2.08 -9.09 -32.63
C ASP A 65 -1.10 -8.22 -33.44
N GLY A 66 0.17 -8.17 -33.03
CA GLY A 66 1.24 -7.47 -33.75
C GLY A 66 1.15 -5.95 -33.67
N LEU A 67 0.49 -5.42 -32.64
CA LEU A 67 0.45 -3.98 -32.39
C LEU A 67 1.87 -3.42 -32.20
N VAL A 68 2.21 -2.38 -32.95
CA VAL A 68 3.51 -1.69 -32.80
C VAL A 68 3.36 -0.54 -31.82
N VAL A 69 4.04 -0.64 -30.68
CA VAL A 69 4.07 0.41 -29.65
C VAL A 69 5.36 1.23 -29.73
N PRO A 70 5.30 2.55 -29.52
CA PRO A 70 6.47 3.43 -29.67
C PRO A 70 7.48 3.30 -28.53
N ILE A 71 7.09 2.78 -27.37
CA ILE A 71 7.94 2.65 -26.17
C ILE A 71 7.85 1.22 -25.64
N PRO A 72 8.97 0.58 -25.24
CA PRO A 72 8.95 -0.72 -24.59
C PRO A 72 8.18 -0.67 -23.27
N HIS A 73 7.10 -1.45 -23.15
CA HIS A 73 6.24 -1.48 -21.96
C HIS A 73 6.63 -2.54 -20.92
N LEU A 74 7.45 -3.55 -21.28
CA LEU A 74 7.92 -4.56 -20.32
C LEU A 74 8.66 -3.99 -19.10
N PRO A 75 9.58 -3.00 -19.25
CA PRO A 75 10.19 -2.35 -18.10
C PRO A 75 9.17 -1.60 -17.23
N LEU A 76 8.13 -1.02 -17.85
CA LEU A 76 7.06 -0.33 -17.14
C LEU A 76 6.20 -1.31 -16.35
N LEU A 77 5.91 -2.50 -16.89
CA LEU A 77 5.21 -3.58 -16.18
C LEU A 77 5.96 -4.02 -14.94
N ALA A 78 7.27 -4.28 -15.08
CA ALA A 78 8.12 -4.66 -13.96
C ALA A 78 8.15 -3.58 -12.87
N ALA A 79 8.28 -2.30 -13.26
CA ALA A 79 8.26 -1.18 -12.32
C ALA A 79 6.91 -1.05 -11.59
N GLN A 80 5.78 -1.24 -12.28
CA GLN A 80 4.46 -1.23 -11.63
C GLN A 80 4.31 -2.37 -10.62
N ALA A 81 4.78 -3.58 -10.96
CA ALA A 81 4.75 -4.72 -10.04
C ALA A 81 5.58 -4.45 -8.77
N GLU A 82 6.78 -3.89 -8.90
CA GLU A 82 7.64 -3.51 -7.78
C GLU A 82 6.97 -2.45 -6.89
N MET A 83 6.42 -1.39 -7.49
CA MET A 83 5.71 -0.34 -6.78
C MET A 83 4.49 -0.88 -6.01
N MET A 84 3.72 -1.78 -6.62
CA MET A 84 2.61 -2.45 -5.94
C MET A 84 3.10 -3.27 -4.74
N GLY A 85 4.19 -4.02 -4.90
CA GLY A 85 4.79 -4.80 -3.81
C GLY A 85 5.17 -3.93 -2.61
N ASP A 86 5.79 -2.78 -2.86
CA ASP A 86 6.18 -1.84 -1.81
C ASP A 86 4.98 -1.23 -1.07
N VAL A 87 3.96 -0.78 -1.80
CA VAL A 87 2.74 -0.21 -1.19
C VAL A 87 1.95 -1.29 -0.45
N MET A 88 1.91 -2.53 -0.95
CA MET A 88 1.22 -3.64 -0.31
C MET A 88 1.80 -4.01 1.06
N ARG A 89 3.13 -3.95 1.24
CA ARG A 89 3.76 -4.17 2.56
C ARG A 89 3.27 -3.15 3.59
N ASN A 90 3.13 -1.89 3.19
CA ASN A 90 2.61 -0.83 4.05
C ASN A 90 1.11 -1.00 4.33
N LEU A 91 0.33 -1.41 3.34
CA LEU A 91 -1.10 -1.69 3.51
C LEU A 91 -1.31 -2.83 4.52
N ASN A 92 -0.56 -3.93 4.39
CA ASN A 92 -0.63 -5.06 5.33
C ASN A 92 -0.31 -4.61 6.76
N ALA A 93 0.77 -3.84 6.96
CA ALA A 93 1.12 -3.35 8.29
C ALA A 93 0.02 -2.45 8.89
N ALA A 94 -0.57 -1.57 8.09
CA ALA A 94 -1.66 -0.69 8.51
C ALA A 94 -2.93 -1.49 8.86
N ALA A 95 -3.34 -2.41 7.98
CA ALA A 95 -4.52 -3.24 8.15
C ALA A 95 -4.39 -4.20 9.35
N ASP A 96 -3.23 -4.85 9.51
CA ASP A 96 -2.94 -5.75 10.64
C ASP A 96 -2.98 -5.02 11.98
N THR A 97 -2.46 -3.78 12.01
CA THR A 97 -2.53 -2.95 13.22
C THR A 97 -3.97 -2.52 13.49
N LEU A 98 -4.70 -2.14 12.44
CA LEU A 98 -6.07 -1.67 12.51
C LEU A 98 -7.01 -2.72 13.12
N VAL A 99 -6.90 -3.99 12.71
CA VAL A 99 -7.76 -5.08 13.22
C VAL A 99 -7.45 -5.50 14.65
N ARG A 100 -6.26 -5.16 15.17
CA ARG A 100 -5.83 -5.45 16.54
C ARG A 100 -6.28 -4.40 17.55
N LEU A 101 -6.79 -3.25 17.10
CA LEU A 101 -7.31 -2.23 18.00
C LEU A 101 -8.64 -2.68 18.64
N PRO A 102 -8.89 -2.38 19.92
CA PRO A 102 -10.17 -2.69 20.56
C PRO A 102 -11.39 -2.12 19.82
N SER A 103 -11.26 -0.91 19.27
CA SER A 103 -12.30 -0.22 18.51
C SER A 103 -12.62 -0.87 17.15
N HIS A 104 -11.82 -1.83 16.69
CA HIS A 104 -12.12 -2.63 15.50
C HIS A 104 -13.47 -3.34 15.60
N GLN A 105 -13.81 -3.87 16.79
CA GLN A 105 -15.04 -4.64 17.00
C GLN A 105 -16.31 -3.80 16.81
N GLU A 106 -16.24 -2.50 17.09
CA GLU A 106 -17.34 -1.55 16.88
C GLU A 106 -17.43 -1.17 15.39
N MET A 107 -16.29 -0.88 14.77
CA MET A 107 -16.24 -0.43 13.37
C MET A 107 -16.58 -1.52 12.36
N LYS A 108 -16.27 -2.80 12.63
CA LYS A 108 -16.57 -3.91 11.69
C LYS A 108 -18.07 -4.06 11.40
N MET A 109 -18.93 -3.47 12.22
CA MET A 109 -20.38 -3.45 11.99
C MET A 109 -20.80 -2.46 10.91
N GLN A 110 -19.96 -1.48 10.58
CA GLN A 110 -20.20 -0.50 9.52
C GLN A 110 -19.88 -1.08 8.13
N GLY A 111 -20.80 -0.91 7.17
CA GLY A 111 -20.64 -1.46 5.81
C GLY A 111 -19.44 -0.90 5.06
N THR A 112 -19.27 0.42 5.11
CA THR A 112 -18.13 1.15 4.52
C THR A 112 -16.78 0.64 5.05
N TYR A 113 -16.69 0.34 6.35
CA TYR A 113 -15.48 -0.21 6.97
C TYR A 113 -15.19 -1.65 6.50
N ARG A 114 -16.22 -2.49 6.37
CA ARG A 114 -16.04 -3.85 5.82
C ARG A 114 -15.59 -3.83 4.36
N SER A 115 -16.17 -2.95 3.54
CA SER A 115 -15.75 -2.77 2.15
C SER A 115 -14.27 -2.38 2.05
N LEU A 116 -13.78 -1.53 2.97
CA LEU A 116 -12.37 -1.15 3.03
C LEU A 116 -11.47 -2.36 3.33
N LEU A 117 -11.78 -3.13 4.38
CA LEU A 117 -11.01 -4.30 4.75
C LEU A 117 -11.01 -5.38 3.66
N HIS A 118 -12.16 -5.61 3.02
CA HIS A 118 -12.26 -6.56 1.93
C HIS A 118 -11.41 -6.12 0.72
N THR A 119 -11.40 -4.82 0.41
CA THR A 119 -10.52 -4.29 -0.64
C THR A 119 -9.05 -4.50 -0.30
N ALA A 120 -8.66 -4.29 0.96
CA ALA A 120 -7.28 -4.49 1.40
C ALA A 120 -6.83 -5.95 1.27
N GLU A 121 -7.71 -6.89 1.64
CA GLU A 121 -7.48 -8.34 1.48
C GLU A 121 -7.38 -8.75 0.00
N ALA A 122 -8.33 -8.31 -0.82
CA ALA A 122 -8.35 -8.58 -2.26
C ALA A 122 -7.10 -8.04 -2.96
N MET A 123 -6.58 -6.89 -2.51
CA MET A 123 -5.35 -6.32 -3.03
C MET A 123 -4.12 -7.18 -2.73
N GLY A 124 -4.10 -7.88 -1.59
CA GLY A 124 -3.04 -8.85 -1.28
C GLY A 124 -2.99 -10.01 -2.28
N MET A 125 -4.16 -10.54 -2.66
CA MET A 125 -4.26 -11.57 -3.69
C MET A 125 -3.83 -11.05 -5.07
N ALA A 126 -4.30 -9.85 -5.45
CA ALA A 126 -3.93 -9.20 -6.71
C ALA A 126 -2.41 -8.98 -6.81
N ASN A 127 -1.79 -8.43 -5.75
CA ASN A 127 -0.34 -8.22 -5.68
C ASN A 127 0.44 -9.55 -5.77
N GLY A 128 -0.09 -10.64 -5.22
CA GLY A 128 0.48 -11.97 -5.37
C GLY A 128 0.51 -12.44 -6.82
N LEU A 129 -0.59 -12.25 -7.58
CA LEU A 129 -0.65 -12.60 -9.00
C LEU A 129 0.31 -11.73 -9.83
N VAL A 130 0.32 -10.42 -9.60
CA VAL A 130 1.19 -9.47 -10.29
C VAL A 130 2.67 -9.84 -10.12
N ASN A 131 3.12 -10.10 -8.88
CA ASN A 131 4.53 -10.43 -8.60
C ASN A 131 4.96 -11.80 -9.14
N ASN A 132 4.03 -12.74 -9.30
CA ASN A 132 4.30 -14.05 -9.89
C ASN A 132 4.24 -14.05 -11.43
N GLY A 133 3.87 -12.92 -12.02
CA GLY A 133 3.61 -12.77 -13.45
C GLY A 133 2.29 -13.43 -13.87
N ILE A 134 1.52 -12.73 -14.70
CA ILE A 134 0.28 -13.27 -15.27
C ILE A 134 0.65 -14.26 -16.39
N LYS A 135 0.27 -15.54 -16.23
CA LYS A 135 0.73 -16.61 -17.11
C LYS A 135 -0.24 -16.94 -18.23
N SER A 136 -1.52 -16.66 -18.03
CA SER A 136 -2.59 -17.04 -18.94
C SER A 136 -3.55 -15.88 -19.21
N LYS A 137 -4.44 -16.02 -20.19
CA LYS A 137 -5.49 -15.02 -20.46
C LYS A 137 -6.54 -15.06 -19.34
N GLU A 138 -6.80 -16.24 -18.83
CA GLU A 138 -7.73 -16.51 -17.72
C GLU A 138 -7.26 -15.80 -16.44
N ASP A 139 -5.95 -15.84 -16.13
CA ASP A 139 -5.39 -15.11 -14.99
C ASP A 139 -5.57 -13.59 -15.15
N PHE A 140 -5.39 -13.08 -16.37
CA PHE A 140 -5.58 -11.66 -16.68
C PHE A 140 -7.04 -11.23 -16.50
N GLU A 141 -7.98 -12.01 -17.04
CA GLU A 141 -9.41 -11.74 -16.93
C GLU A 141 -9.90 -11.84 -15.48
N ALA A 142 -9.40 -12.82 -14.71
CA ALA A 142 -9.68 -12.95 -13.29
C ALA A 142 -9.19 -11.73 -12.51
N LEU A 143 -7.96 -11.28 -12.77
CA LEU A 143 -7.40 -10.10 -12.11
C LEU A 143 -8.16 -8.81 -12.50
N ARG A 144 -8.59 -8.69 -13.76
CA ARG A 144 -9.44 -7.59 -14.22
C ARG A 144 -10.80 -7.59 -13.52
N SER A 145 -11.44 -8.76 -13.38
CA SER A 145 -12.71 -8.89 -12.65
C SER A 145 -12.55 -8.48 -11.18
N ALA A 146 -11.49 -8.93 -10.52
CA ALA A 146 -11.18 -8.55 -9.15
C ALA A 146 -10.94 -7.03 -9.01
N TYR A 147 -10.27 -6.42 -10.00
CA TYR A 147 -10.10 -4.97 -10.06
C TYR A 147 -11.45 -4.23 -10.16
N ASP A 148 -12.34 -4.68 -11.04
CA ASP A 148 -13.67 -4.09 -11.20
C ASP A 148 -14.51 -4.22 -9.90
N GLU A 149 -14.41 -5.37 -9.22
CA GLU A 149 -15.04 -5.58 -7.92
C GLU A 149 -14.50 -4.64 -6.84
N MET A 150 -13.18 -4.44 -6.78
CA MET A 150 -12.59 -3.50 -5.82
C MET A 150 -12.93 -2.04 -6.13
N LEU A 151 -13.07 -1.66 -7.41
CA LEU A 151 -13.59 -0.34 -7.79
C LEU A 151 -15.04 -0.15 -7.32
N MET A 152 -15.88 -1.18 -7.47
CA MET A 152 -17.24 -1.17 -6.96
C MET A 152 -17.28 -1.04 -5.43
N LEU A 153 -16.35 -1.66 -4.70
CA LEU A 153 -16.23 -1.47 -3.24
C LEU A 153 -15.71 -0.08 -2.86
N CYS A 154 -14.91 0.55 -3.71
CA CYS A 154 -14.47 1.93 -3.53
C CYS A 154 -15.65 2.91 -3.61
N TYR A 155 -16.36 2.87 -4.74
CA TYR A 155 -17.42 3.83 -5.03
C TYR A 155 -18.78 3.45 -4.43
N GLY A 156 -19.00 2.18 -4.13
CA GLY A 156 -20.30 1.64 -3.74
C GLY A 156 -21.18 1.32 -4.96
N ASP A 157 -22.28 0.61 -4.69
CA ASP A 157 -23.34 0.32 -5.66
C ASP A 157 -24.67 0.23 -4.92
N ALA A 158 -25.48 1.28 -5.05
CA ALA A 158 -26.78 1.37 -4.39
C ALA A 158 -27.76 0.29 -4.87
N ALA A 159 -27.70 -0.13 -6.14
CA ALA A 159 -28.58 -1.16 -6.68
C ALA A 159 -28.25 -2.55 -6.09
N LYS A 160 -26.99 -2.77 -5.70
CA LYS A 160 -26.52 -4.00 -5.05
C LYS A 160 -26.47 -3.90 -3.51
N GLY A 161 -26.85 -2.76 -2.94
CA GLY A 161 -26.76 -2.51 -1.50
C GLY A 161 -25.31 -2.47 -0.97
N ILE A 162 -24.34 -2.18 -1.83
CA ILE A 162 -22.92 -2.09 -1.49
C ILE A 162 -22.61 -0.66 -1.04
N GLN A 163 -22.23 -0.49 0.23
CA GLN A 163 -21.72 0.78 0.74
C GLN A 163 -20.24 0.92 0.41
N GLY A 164 -19.89 1.97 -0.33
CA GLY A 164 -18.53 2.23 -0.79
C GLY A 164 -17.64 2.75 0.32
N TRP A 165 -16.38 2.30 0.39
CA TRP A 165 -15.45 2.81 1.42
C TRP A 165 -14.99 4.25 1.16
N LYS A 166 -15.27 4.85 -0.01
CA LYS A 166 -15.08 6.29 -0.21
C LYS A 166 -15.87 7.12 0.81
N GLU A 167 -17.02 6.65 1.28
CA GLU A 167 -17.81 7.35 2.30
C GLU A 167 -17.11 7.40 3.66
N MET A 168 -16.17 6.47 3.91
CA MET A 168 -15.35 6.47 5.12
C MET A 168 -14.50 7.75 5.23
N TRP A 169 -14.20 8.42 4.12
CA TRP A 169 -13.56 9.74 4.14
C TRP A 169 -14.31 10.72 5.04
N ASN A 170 -15.63 10.77 4.91
CA ASN A 170 -16.43 11.72 5.64
C ASN A 170 -16.50 11.32 7.12
N LEU A 171 -16.72 10.03 7.40
CA LEU A 171 -16.83 9.48 8.76
C LEU A 171 -15.56 9.64 9.60
N LEU A 172 -14.39 9.74 8.98
CA LEU A 172 -13.11 9.89 9.69
C LEU A 172 -12.81 11.32 10.13
N PHE A 173 -13.47 12.32 9.53
CA PHE A 173 -13.21 13.75 9.76
C PHE A 173 -14.43 14.56 10.21
N GLU A 174 -15.60 13.94 10.29
CA GLU A 174 -16.80 14.44 10.98
C GLU A 174 -16.69 14.28 12.51
#